data_AF-A0A924MJU9-F1
#
_entry.id   AF-A0A924MJU9-F1
#
_cell.length_a   1.000
_cell.length_b   1.000
_cell.length_c   1.000
_cell.angle_alpha   90.00
_cell.angle_beta   90.00
_cell.angle_gamma   90.00
#
_symmetry.space_group_name_H-M   'P 1'
#
loop_
_entity.id
_entity.type
_entity.pdbx_description
1 polymer ?
#
loop_
_entity_poly.entity_id
_entity_poly.type
_entity_poly.pdbx_seq_one_letter_code
_entity_poly.pdbx_strand_id
1 'polypeptide(L)'
;MKKLIFILLLTSTLAFSQQEASVWYFGQNAGIKFETNSSVTPLSDGQINTEEGCSSIAGTNGNLLLYTDGRTVWDRNHLPMPQGSLANGTD
;
A
#
# COMPACT_ATOMS: atom_id res chain seq x y z
N MET A 1 19.63 -3.22 36.67
CA MET A 1 19.84 -2.50 35.39
C MET A 1 20.31 -3.43 34.26
N LYS A 2 21.43 -4.16 34.39
CA LYS A 2 21.89 -5.12 33.35
C LYS A 2 20.85 -6.16 32.92
N LYS A 3 20.11 -6.75 33.88
CA LYS A 3 19.03 -7.71 33.58
C LYS A 3 17.88 -7.08 32.77
N LEU A 4 17.55 -5.81 33.04
CA LEU A 4 16.48 -5.08 32.35
C LEU A 4 16.87 -4.78 30.88
N ILE A 5 18.14 -4.39 30.68
CA ILE A 5 18.71 -4.17 29.33
C ILE A 5 18.70 -5.48 28.53
N PHE A 6 19.04 -6.60 29.16
CA PHE A 6 19.01 -7.92 28.51
C PHE A 6 17.60 -8.35 28.09
N ILE A 7 16.59 -8.07 28.91
CA ILE A 7 15.18 -8.34 28.58
C ILE A 7 14.70 -7.46 27.42
N LEU A 8 15.08 -6.18 27.41
CA LEU A 8 14.75 -5.25 26.33
C LEU A 8 15.38 -5.66 24.97
N LEU A 9 16.61 -6.20 25.00
CA LEU A 9 17.27 -6.74 23.81
C LEU A 9 16.56 -8.00 23.27
N LEU A 10 16.09 -8.90 24.14
CA LEU A 10 15.35 -10.09 23.70
C LEU A 10 14.02 -9.77 23.02
N THR A 11 13.34 -8.68 23.39
CA THR A 11 12.06 -8.31 22.77
C THR A 11 12.23 -7.66 21.40
N SER A 12 13.42 -7.14 21.08
CA SER A 12 13.69 -6.49 19.80
C SER A 12 13.74 -7.45 18.60
N THR A 13 13.93 -8.75 18.85
CA THR A 13 13.96 -9.79 17.80
C THR A 13 12.57 -10.28 17.38
N LEU A 14 11.50 -9.84 18.04
CA LEU A 14 10.11 -10.24 17.77
C LEU A 14 9.38 -9.26 16.84
N ALA A 15 10.12 -8.55 15.98
CA ALA A 15 9.51 -7.66 14.99
C ALA A 15 8.93 -8.48 13.83
N PHE A 16 7.61 -8.41 13.66
CA PHE A 16 6.94 -8.91 12.45
C PHE A 16 6.91 -7.79 11.40
N SER A 17 7.01 -8.14 10.12
CA SER A 17 6.70 -7.22 9.02
C SER A 17 5.18 -7.08 8.88
N GLN A 18 4.66 -5.86 8.77
CA GLN A 18 3.26 -5.59 8.48
C GLN A 18 3.02 -5.60 6.96
N GLN A 19 1.81 -5.98 6.54
CA GLN A 19 1.45 -6.02 5.12
C GLN A 19 1.00 -4.66 4.55
N GLU A 20 1.27 -3.55 5.23
CA GLU A 20 0.75 -2.23 4.84
C GLU A 20 1.32 -1.73 3.50
N ALA A 21 2.50 -2.23 3.12
CA ALA A 21 3.15 -1.96 1.84
C ALA A 21 3.07 -3.15 0.86
N SER A 22 2.13 -4.09 1.05
CA SER A 22 2.09 -5.33 0.25
C SER A 22 1.44 -5.20 -1.12
N VAL A 23 0.69 -4.13 -1.40
CA VAL A 23 -0.03 -3.92 -2.68
C VAL A 23 0.46 -2.66 -3.35
N TRP A 24 0.96 -2.78 -4.58
CA TRP A 24 1.50 -1.67 -5.36
C TRP A 24 0.74 -1.56 -6.68
N TYR A 25 0.20 -0.38 -6.97
CA TYR A 25 -0.34 -0.01 -8.28
C TYR A 25 0.50 1.11 -8.89
N PHE A 26 0.84 0.99 -10.17
CA PHE A 26 1.75 1.90 -10.87
C PHE A 26 1.60 1.83 -12.40
N GLY A 27 2.20 2.79 -13.10
CA GLY A 27 2.34 2.76 -14.56
C GLY A 27 1.00 2.77 -15.30
N GLN A 28 0.84 1.85 -16.25
CA GLN A 28 -0.36 1.72 -17.08
C GLN A 28 -1.16 0.48 -16.67
N ASN A 29 -2.15 0.68 -15.79
CA ASN A 29 -3.07 -0.34 -15.29
C ASN A 29 -2.39 -1.55 -14.62
N ALA A 30 -1.15 -1.40 -14.19
CA ALA A 30 -0.35 -2.46 -13.62
C ALA A 30 -0.38 -2.42 -12.09
N GLY A 31 -0.22 -3.61 -11.49
CA GLY A 31 0.07 -3.73 -10.08
C GLY A 31 0.72 -5.05 -9.71
N ILE A 32 1.20 -5.13 -8.48
CA ILE A 32 1.76 -6.34 -7.87
C ILE A 32 1.31 -6.44 -6.41
N LYS A 33 1.15 -7.67 -5.93
CA LYS A 33 0.91 -7.98 -4.52
C LYS A 33 1.98 -8.93 -3.99
N PHE A 34 2.63 -8.52 -2.90
CA PHE A 34 3.55 -9.36 -2.14
C PHE A 34 2.77 -10.24 -1.18
N GLU A 35 2.79 -11.55 -1.39
CA GLU A 35 2.08 -12.51 -0.57
C GLU A 35 2.95 -12.97 0.61
N THR A 36 2.31 -13.40 1.71
CA THR A 36 3.03 -13.85 2.92
C THR A 36 3.83 -15.12 2.72
N ASN A 37 3.58 -15.86 1.63
CA ASN A 37 4.34 -17.05 1.24
C ASN A 37 5.58 -16.72 0.38
N SER A 38 6.02 -15.45 0.35
CA SER A 38 7.14 -14.96 -0.47
C SER A 38 6.91 -15.00 -1.98
N SER A 39 5.68 -15.26 -2.43
CA SER A 39 5.32 -15.12 -3.85
C SER A 39 4.87 -13.69 -4.18
N VAL A 40 4.85 -13.37 -5.47
CA VAL A 40 4.36 -12.10 -5.99
C VAL A 40 3.25 -12.38 -7.00
N THR A 41 2.08 -11.80 -6.78
CA THR A 41 0.91 -11.92 -7.66
C THR A 41 0.82 -10.66 -8.53
N PRO A 42 0.78 -10.79 -9.87
CA PRO A 42 0.51 -9.64 -10.73
C PRO A 42 -0.97 -9.23 -10.63
N LEU A 43 -1.22 -7.93 -10.65
CA LEU A 43 -2.55 -7.32 -10.65
C LEU A 43 -2.73 -6.52 -11.94
N SER A 44 -3.93 -6.56 -12.52
CA SER A 44 -4.25 -5.89 -13.78
C SER A 44 -5.55 -5.09 -13.71
N ASP A 45 -6.05 -4.87 -12.49
CA ASP A 45 -7.28 -4.13 -12.17
C ASP A 45 -7.03 -2.67 -11.77
N GLY A 46 -5.76 -2.26 -11.74
CA GLY A 46 -5.35 -0.90 -11.43
C GLY A 46 -5.92 0.13 -12.40
N GLN A 47 -6.28 1.30 -11.88
CA GLN A 47 -6.84 2.41 -12.68
C GLN A 47 -5.82 3.51 -12.97
N ILE A 48 -4.61 3.41 -12.41
CA ILE A 48 -3.51 4.35 -12.68
C ILE A 48 -3.14 4.23 -14.17
N ASN A 49 -2.99 5.37 -14.82
CA ASN A 49 -2.41 5.49 -16.15
C ASN A 49 -1.53 6.76 -16.18
N THR A 50 -0.32 6.63 -15.64
CA THR A 50 0.68 7.70 -15.54
C THR A 50 2.08 7.11 -15.72
N GLU A 51 3.05 7.94 -16.09
CA GLU A 51 4.45 7.54 -16.15
C GLU A 51 5.12 7.54 -14.76
N GLU A 52 4.64 8.39 -13.85
CA GLU A 52 5.23 8.59 -12.52
C GLU A 52 4.22 9.07 -11.48
N GLY A 53 4.66 9.21 -10.22
CA GLY A 53 3.85 9.82 -9.17
C GLY A 53 2.77 8.90 -8.58
N CYS A 54 2.95 7.59 -8.67
CA CYS A 54 2.03 6.62 -8.09
C CYS A 54 2.33 6.32 -6.62
N SER A 55 1.28 6.09 -5.82
CA SER A 55 1.38 5.59 -4.46
C SER A 55 0.24 4.61 -4.15
N SER A 56 0.47 3.68 -3.24
CA SER A 56 -0.51 2.67 -2.81
C SER A 56 -0.32 2.36 -1.34
N ILE A 57 -1.41 2.07 -0.64
CA ILE A 57 -1.38 1.67 0.77
C ILE A 57 -2.38 0.55 1.03
N ALA A 58 -1.93 -0.46 1.76
CA ALA A 58 -2.74 -1.56 2.27
C ALA A 58 -2.88 -1.46 3.79
N GLY A 59 -3.90 -2.14 4.33
CA GLY A 59 -4.06 -2.28 5.77
C GLY A 59 -3.14 -3.34 6.35
N THR A 60 -3.19 -3.52 7.66
CA THR A 60 -2.38 -4.51 8.42
C THR A 60 -2.53 -5.94 7.89
N ASN A 61 -3.66 -6.26 7.26
CA ASN A 61 -3.99 -7.57 6.70
C ASN A 61 -3.65 -7.70 5.20
N GLY A 62 -2.96 -6.72 4.61
CA GLY A 62 -2.57 -6.72 3.20
C GLY A 62 -3.72 -6.47 2.21
N ASN A 63 -4.87 -6.02 2.72
CA ASN A 63 -5.98 -5.56 1.90
C ASN A 63 -5.72 -4.12 1.45
N LEU A 64 -5.85 -3.85 0.15
CA LEU A 64 -5.81 -2.49 -0.39
C LEU A 64 -6.75 -1.57 0.40
N LEU A 65 -6.29 -0.37 0.73
CA LEU A 65 -7.12 0.70 1.28
C LEU A 65 -7.37 1.76 0.22
N LEU A 66 -6.30 2.28 -0.38
CA LEU A 66 -6.35 3.25 -1.47
C LEU A 66 -5.06 3.24 -2.29
N TYR A 67 -5.12 3.85 -3.47
CA TYR A 67 -3.97 4.15 -4.32
C TYR A 67 -4.23 5.41 -5.15
N THR A 68 -3.19 6.03 -5.67
CA THR A 68 -3.29 7.31 -6.40
C THR A 68 -2.19 7.47 -7.43
N ASP A 69 -2.48 8.24 -8.48
CA ASP A 69 -1.53 8.78 -9.46
C ASP A 69 -1.13 10.24 -9.13
N GLY A 70 -1.47 10.71 -7.92
CA GLY A 70 -1.29 12.09 -7.49
C GLY A 70 -2.40 13.04 -7.93
N ARG A 71 -3.32 12.62 -8.82
CA ARG A 71 -4.45 13.42 -9.31
C ARG A 71 -5.79 12.85 -8.89
N THR A 72 -5.91 11.53 -8.84
CA THR A 72 -7.10 10.79 -8.42
C THR A 72 -6.70 9.77 -7.37
N VAL A 73 -7.48 9.70 -6.30
CA VAL A 73 -7.37 8.67 -5.26
C VAL A 73 -8.50 7.67 -5.50
N TRP A 74 -8.13 6.41 -5.69
CA TRP A 74 -9.06 5.29 -5.79
C TRP A 74 -9.13 4.54 -4.47
N ASP A 75 -10.31 4.06 -4.13
CA ASP A 75 -10.54 3.20 -2.98
C ASP A 75 -10.13 1.75 -3.28
N ARG A 76 -10.33 0.90 -2.27
CA ARG A 76 -10.09 -0.55 -2.36
C ARG A 76 -10.91 -1.29 -3.42
N ASN A 77 -11.95 -0.66 -3.97
CA ASN A 77 -12.84 -1.22 -4.99
C ASN A 77 -12.51 -0.66 -6.37
N HIS A 78 -11.37 0.01 -6.54
CA HIS A 78 -10.95 0.68 -7.78
C HIS A 78 -11.87 1.81 -8.22
N LEU A 79 -12.65 2.38 -7.29
CA LEU A 79 -13.53 3.51 -7.56
C LEU A 79 -12.88 4.80 -7.08
N PRO A 80 -12.96 5.91 -7.84
CA PRO A 80 -12.52 7.21 -7.35
C PRO A 80 -13.22 7.55 -6.04
N MET A 81 -12.45 7.91 -5.02
CA MET A 81 -13.00 8.35 -3.75
C MET A 81 -13.75 9.69 -3.93
N PRO A 82 -14.83 9.93 -3.17
CA PRO A 82 -15.51 11.24 -3.16
C PRO A 82 -14.52 12.36 -2.86
N GLN A 83 -14.50 13.40 -3.68
CA GLN A 83 -13.54 14.53 -3.60
C GLN A 83 -12.05 14.11 -3.68
N GLY A 84 -11.77 12.86 -4.08
CA GLY A 84 -10.42 12.33 -4.21
C GLY A 84 -9.79 12.60 -5.57
N SER A 85 -10.44 13.35 -6.46
CA SER A 85 -9.90 13.69 -7.78
C SER A 85 -9.81 15.20 -7.95
N LEU A 86 -8.70 15.68 -8.50
CA LEU A 86 -8.50 17.08 -8.89
C LEU A 86 -9.59 17.55 -9.87
N ALA A 87 -10.13 16.65 -10.70
CA ALA A 87 -11.23 16.99 -11.61
C ALA A 87 -12.58 17.26 -10.88
N ASN A 88 -12.71 16.85 -9.62
CA ASN A 88 -13.95 16.87 -8.85
C ASN A 88 -13.93 17.87 -7.67
N GLY A 89 -12.93 18.76 -7.54
CA GLY A 89 -12.99 19.77 -6.47
C GLY A 89 -11.72 20.54 -6.12
N THR A 90 -11.05 21.20 -7.07
CA THR A 90 -10.03 22.21 -6.74
C THR A 90 -10.09 23.48 -7.59
N ASP A 91 -11.31 23.99 -7.85
CA ASP A 91 -11.53 25.38 -8.24
C ASP A 91 -12.49 26.05 -7.24
#